data_AF-A0A356ESA4-F1
#
_entry.id   AF-A0A356ESA4-F1
#
_cell.length_a   1.000
_cell.length_b   1.000
_cell.length_c   1.000
_cell.angle_alpha   90.00
_cell.angle_beta   90.00
_cell.angle_gamma   90.00
#
_symmetry.space_group_name_H-M   'P 1'
#
loop_
_entity.id
_entity.type
_entity.pdbx_description
1 polymer ?
#
loop_
_entity_poly.entity_id
_entity_poly.type
_entity_poly.pdbx_seq_one_letter_code
_entity_poly.pdbx_strand_id
1 'polypeptide(L)'
;MQNAMHYVPKVAMRAEVATDLRNVFNSPDRHEADRMLTQLVKKYADSAPDLSAWMEANVSEGLTVFELPASHQRRLRTTNTLERLNQEIKRRTRVATLFPNEASLLRLVSAILSETSDEWETGKVYLTMPNSPPENGTQRKASGVPRGRQ
;
A
#
# COMPACT_ATOMS: atom_id res chain seq x y z
N MET A 1 -2.84 0.27 7.67
CA MET A 1 -2.34 1.11 8.79
C MET A 1 -3.22 2.31 9.14
N GLN A 2 -3.91 2.96 8.19
CA GLN A 2 -4.73 4.15 8.50
C GLN A 2 -5.83 3.89 9.56
N ASN A 3 -6.43 2.70 9.56
CA ASN A 3 -7.47 2.34 10.53
C ASN A 3 -6.99 2.35 11.99
N ALA A 4 -5.70 2.12 12.25
CA ALA A 4 -5.15 2.12 13.60
C ALA A 4 -5.30 3.49 14.29
N MET A 5 -5.21 4.59 13.52
CA MET A 5 -5.19 5.96 14.05
C MET A 5 -6.50 6.39 14.70
N HIS A 6 -7.60 5.69 14.39
CA HIS A 6 -8.91 5.91 15.01
C HIS A 6 -8.98 5.42 16.46
N TYR A 7 -8.14 4.44 16.82
CA TYR A 7 -8.09 3.84 18.16
C TYR A 7 -7.02 4.47 19.05
N VAL A 8 -6.27 5.46 18.53
CA VAL A 8 -5.24 6.18 19.28
C VAL A 8 -5.91 7.34 20.05
N PRO A 9 -5.84 7.36 21.39
CA PRO A 9 -6.59 8.32 22.21
C PRO A 9 -6.05 9.76 22.12
N LYS A 10 -4.75 9.93 21.90
CA LYS A 10 -4.09 11.25 21.84
C LYS A 10 -3.38 11.47 20.51
N VAL A 11 -3.56 12.63 19.89
CA VAL A 11 -2.92 12.98 18.61
C VAL A 11 -1.40 12.89 18.69
N ALA A 12 -0.80 13.30 19.82
CA ALA A 12 0.65 13.22 20.04
C ALA A 12 1.21 11.80 19.96
N MET A 13 0.41 10.78 20.32
CA MET A 13 0.83 9.37 20.29
C MET A 13 0.82 8.78 18.87
N ARG A 14 0.10 9.40 17.92
CA ARG A 14 -0.11 8.83 16.57
C ARG A 14 1.20 8.63 15.81
N ALA A 15 2.15 9.57 15.96
CA ALA A 15 3.45 9.47 15.29
C ALA A 15 4.28 8.28 15.80
N GLU A 16 4.26 8.05 17.12
CA GLU A 16 4.94 6.92 17.76
C GLU A 16 4.29 5.60 17.34
N VAL A 17 2.96 5.49 17.46
CA VAL A 17 2.19 4.30 17.05
C VAL A 17 2.43 3.95 15.57
N ALA A 18 2.45 4.97 14.69
CA ALA A 18 2.73 4.77 13.27
C ALA A 18 4.13 4.19 13.04
N THR A 19 5.10 4.67 13.81
CA THR A 19 6.50 4.23 13.71
C THR A 19 6.65 2.79 14.20
N ASP A 20 6.06 2.48 15.35
CA ASP A 20 6.14 1.13 15.92
C ASP A 20 5.45 0.09 15.04
N LEU A 21 4.25 0.38 14.54
CA LEU A 21 3.59 -0.51 13.58
C LEU A 21 4.44 -0.66 12.32
N ARG A 22 5.03 0.42 11.80
CA ARG A 22 5.93 0.34 10.65
C ARG A 22 7.13 -0.58 10.92
N ASN A 23 7.66 -0.62 12.13
CA ASN A 23 8.75 -1.50 12.50
C ASN A 23 8.32 -2.97 12.52
N VAL A 24 7.14 -3.28 13.08
CA VAL A 24 6.54 -4.65 13.01
C VAL A 24 6.44 -5.10 11.55
N PHE A 25 5.85 -4.24 10.72
CA PHE A 25 5.78 -4.41 9.28
C PHE A 25 7.09 -4.06 8.56
N ASN A 26 8.26 -4.11 9.17
CA ASN A 26 9.55 -4.07 8.46
C ASN A 26 10.53 -5.09 9.06
N SER A 27 10.04 -5.96 9.94
CA SER A 27 10.78 -7.06 10.53
C SER A 27 11.38 -7.96 9.44
N PRO A 28 12.50 -8.64 9.73
CA PRO A 28 13.17 -9.51 8.77
C PRO A 28 12.31 -10.73 8.38
N ASP A 29 11.51 -11.24 9.31
CA ASP A 29 10.67 -12.42 9.12
C ASP A 29 9.38 -12.35 9.95
N ARG A 30 8.51 -13.33 9.73
CA ARG A 30 7.21 -13.46 10.39
C ARG A 30 7.32 -13.62 11.90
N HIS A 31 8.26 -14.45 12.36
CA HIS A 31 8.41 -14.76 13.78
C HIS A 31 8.82 -13.50 14.57
N GLU A 32 9.77 -12.73 14.06
CA GLU A 32 10.16 -11.48 14.70
C GLU A 32 9.02 -10.45 14.66
N ALA A 33 8.25 -10.37 13.57
CA ALA A 33 7.09 -9.50 13.50
C ALA A 33 6.02 -9.85 14.55
N ASP A 34 5.71 -11.14 14.73
CA ASP A 34 4.75 -11.59 15.73
C ASP A 34 5.24 -11.30 17.16
N ARG A 35 6.55 -11.49 17.42
CA ARG A 35 7.17 -11.12 18.70
C ARG A 35 7.07 -9.62 18.96
N MET A 36 7.41 -8.79 17.98
CA MET A 36 7.32 -7.33 18.09
C MET A 36 5.87 -6.87 18.28
N LEU A 37 4.91 -7.48 17.58
CA LEU A 37 3.49 -7.19 17.76
C LEU A 37 3.04 -7.49 19.19
N THR A 38 3.44 -8.64 19.74
CA THR A 38 3.13 -9.01 21.13
C THR A 38 3.68 -8.00 22.14
N GLN A 39 4.91 -7.51 21.91
CA GLN A 39 5.48 -6.45 22.75
C GLN A 39 4.71 -5.13 22.61
N LEU A 40 4.26 -4.81 21.39
CA LEU A 40 3.56 -3.57 21.11
C LEU A 40 2.17 -3.53 21.76
N VAL A 41 1.43 -4.64 21.70
CA VAL A 41 0.14 -4.81 22.39
C VAL A 41 0.33 -4.58 23.90
N LYS A 42 1.38 -5.17 24.49
CA LYS A 42 1.69 -4.96 25.92
C LYS A 42 2.08 -3.51 26.23
N LYS A 43 2.85 -2.85 25.35
CA LYS A 43 3.26 -1.45 25.51
C LYS A 43 2.07 -0.50 25.59
N TYR A 44 1.03 -0.74 24.79
CA TYR A 44 -0.14 0.13 24.71
C TYR A 44 -1.33 -0.33 25.55
N ALA A 45 -1.26 -1.48 26.22
CA ALA A 45 -2.39 -2.05 26.97
C ALA A 45 -3.02 -1.07 27.97
N ASP A 46 -2.20 -0.33 28.71
CA ASP A 46 -2.69 0.62 29.72
C ASP A 46 -3.00 2.01 29.13
N SER A 47 -2.18 2.47 28.20
CA SER A 47 -2.26 3.85 27.68
C SER A 47 -3.23 4.03 26.52
N ALA A 48 -3.51 2.95 25.77
CA ALA A 48 -4.46 2.86 24.67
C ALA A 48 -5.04 1.42 24.55
N PRO A 49 -5.95 1.02 25.45
CA PRO A 49 -6.52 -0.34 25.46
C PRO A 49 -7.21 -0.72 24.14
N ASP A 50 -8.01 0.19 23.57
CA ASP A 50 -8.73 -0.05 22.31
C ASP A 50 -7.78 -0.27 21.13
N LEU A 51 -6.66 0.47 21.10
CA LEU A 51 -5.63 0.27 20.09
C LEU A 51 -4.99 -1.11 20.22
N SER A 52 -4.74 -1.55 21.46
CA SER A 52 -4.10 -2.83 21.75
C SER A 52 -5.00 -4.00 21.32
N ALA A 53 -6.30 -3.93 21.65
CA ALA A 53 -7.30 -4.89 21.19
C ALA A 53 -7.40 -4.91 19.66
N TRP A 54 -7.42 -3.73 19.02
CA TRP A 54 -7.42 -3.63 17.57
C TRP A 54 -6.16 -4.25 16.95
N MET A 55 -4.98 -4.00 17.53
CA MET A 55 -3.71 -4.56 17.04
C MET A 55 -3.71 -6.08 17.07
N GLU A 56 -4.14 -6.69 18.18
CA GLU A 56 -4.20 -8.14 18.35
C GLU A 56 -5.14 -8.80 17.33
N ALA A 57 -6.30 -8.18 17.08
CA ALA A 57 -7.29 -8.72 16.16
C ALA A 57 -6.96 -8.53 14.67
N ASN A 58 -6.24 -7.46 14.30
CA ASN A 58 -6.13 -7.04 12.88
C ASN A 58 -4.71 -7.07 12.31
N VAL A 59 -3.66 -6.92 13.13
CA VAL A 59 -2.31 -6.76 12.58
C VAL A 59 -1.74 -8.09 12.09
N SER A 60 -2.06 -9.19 12.77
CA SER A 60 -1.62 -10.55 12.44
C SER A 60 -1.99 -10.97 11.01
N GLU A 61 -3.19 -10.63 10.54
CA GLU A 61 -3.64 -10.89 9.16
C GLU A 61 -2.74 -10.17 8.15
N GLY A 62 -2.35 -8.92 8.44
CA GLY A 62 -1.44 -8.15 7.60
C GLY A 62 -0.02 -8.74 7.52
N LEU A 63 0.38 -9.57 8.48
CA LEU A 63 1.70 -10.23 8.48
C LEU A 63 1.76 -11.43 7.53
N THR A 64 0.64 -11.83 6.92
CA THR A 64 0.62 -12.84 5.85
C THR A 64 1.50 -12.46 4.65
N VAL A 65 1.79 -11.16 4.50
CA VAL A 65 2.74 -10.66 3.47
C VAL A 65 4.11 -11.36 3.53
N PHE A 66 4.53 -11.87 4.69
CA PHE A 66 5.80 -12.58 4.85
C PHE A 66 5.86 -13.94 4.13
N GLU A 67 4.72 -14.50 3.74
CA GLU A 67 4.64 -15.74 2.94
C GLU A 67 5.00 -15.49 1.47
N LEU A 68 5.03 -14.23 1.04
CA LEU A 68 5.36 -13.84 -0.33
C LEU A 68 6.87 -13.69 -0.51
N PRO A 69 7.40 -13.81 -1.75
CA PRO A 69 8.80 -13.53 -2.04
C PRO A 69 9.21 -12.14 -1.55
N ALA A 70 10.39 -12.01 -0.95
CA ALA A 70 10.89 -10.77 -0.34
C ALA A 70 10.83 -9.55 -1.29
N SER A 71 11.06 -9.78 -2.60
CA SER A 71 10.96 -8.76 -3.66
C SER A 71 9.56 -8.14 -3.77
N HIS A 72 8.51 -8.90 -3.43
CA HIS A 72 7.11 -8.50 -3.54
C HIS A 72 6.57 -7.90 -2.23
N GLN A 73 7.11 -8.31 -1.09
CA GLN A 73 6.60 -7.92 0.23
C GLN A 73 6.49 -6.42 0.40
N ARG A 74 7.52 -5.65 0.02
CA ARG A 74 7.54 -4.19 0.17
C ARG A 74 6.37 -3.50 -0.55
N ARG A 75 5.97 -4.01 -1.71
CA ARG A 75 4.90 -3.43 -2.53
C ARG A 75 3.52 -3.86 -2.01
N LEU A 76 3.38 -5.14 -1.69
CA LEU A 76 2.10 -5.74 -1.28
C LEU A 76 1.74 -5.47 0.19
N ARG A 77 2.70 -5.00 1.00
CA ARG A 77 2.48 -4.55 2.37
C ARG A 77 1.63 -3.28 2.48
N THR A 78 1.48 -2.51 1.41
CA THR A 78 0.79 -1.22 1.45
C THR A 78 -0.42 -1.17 0.53
N THR A 79 -1.45 -0.44 0.95
CA THR A 79 -2.67 -0.17 0.18
C THR A 79 -2.55 1.10 -0.69
N ASN A 80 -1.36 1.68 -0.84
CA ASN A 80 -1.15 2.98 -1.50
C ASN A 80 -1.74 3.05 -2.92
N THR A 81 -1.58 1.99 -3.71
CA THR A 81 -2.12 1.93 -5.08
C THR A 81 -3.65 1.97 -5.09
N LEU A 82 -4.28 1.23 -4.17
CA LEU A 82 -5.73 1.20 -4.00
C LEU A 82 -6.25 2.53 -3.45
N GLU A 83 -5.55 3.13 -2.48
CA GLU A 83 -5.89 4.45 -1.94
C GLU A 83 -5.83 5.54 -3.02
N ARG A 84 -4.81 5.51 -3.88
CA ARG A 84 -4.68 6.43 -5.03
C ARG A 84 -5.85 6.25 -6.00
N LEU A 85 -6.21 5.00 -6.33
CA LEU A 85 -7.36 4.71 -7.19
C LEU A 85 -8.67 5.23 -6.57
N ASN A 86 -8.90 4.97 -5.29
CA ASN A 86 -10.08 5.46 -4.58
C ASN A 86 -10.15 6.99 -4.52
N GLN A 87 -9.00 7.66 -4.33
CA GLN A 87 -8.93 9.11 -4.38
C GLN A 87 -9.29 9.65 -5.77
N GLU A 88 -8.84 8.99 -6.84
CA GLU A 88 -9.15 9.38 -8.21
C GLU A 88 -10.64 9.22 -8.54
N ILE A 89 -11.24 8.10 -8.13
CA ILE A 89 -12.69 7.88 -8.24
C ILE A 89 -13.45 9.00 -7.50
N LYS A 90 -13.06 9.31 -6.26
CA LYS A 90 -13.69 10.39 -5.47
C LYS A 90 -13.51 11.75 -6.15
N ARG A 91 -12.33 12.03 -6.72
CA ARG A 91 -12.04 13.30 -7.39
C ARG A 91 -12.91 13.50 -8.64
N ARG A 92 -13.00 12.50 -9.51
CA ARG A 92 -13.76 12.61 -10.77
C ARG A 92 -15.26 12.56 -10.56
N THR A 93 -15.76 11.78 -9.59
CA THR A 93 -17.18 11.77 -9.24
C THR A 93 -17.62 13.09 -8.58
N ARG A 94 -16.74 13.74 -7.80
CA ARG A 94 -17.03 15.03 -7.17
C ARG A 94 -17.30 16.16 -8.17
N VAL A 95 -16.69 16.13 -9.36
CA VAL A 95 -16.93 17.14 -10.41
C VAL A 95 -18.35 17.03 -10.98
N ALA A 96 -18.90 15.83 -11.09
CA ALA A 96 -20.26 15.63 -11.58
C ALA A 96 -21.32 16.17 -10.61
N THR A 97 -21.00 16.24 -9.31
CA THR A 97 -21.84 16.75 -8.20
C THR A 97 -23.14 15.96 -7.95
N LEU A 98 -23.90 15.62 -9.00
CA LEU A 98 -25.10 14.80 -8.99
C LEU A 98 -25.14 13.94 -10.27
N PHE A 99 -25.57 12.69 -10.13
CA PHE A 99 -25.81 11.81 -11.29
C PHE A 99 -27.31 11.66 -11.54
N PRO A 100 -27.76 11.66 -12.81
CA PRO A 100 -29.18 11.51 -13.14
C PRO A 100 -29.74 10.12 -12.84
N ASN A 101 -28.86 9.10 -12.80
CA ASN A 101 -29.19 7.72 -12.43
C ASN A 101 -27.91 6.94 -12.09
N GLU A 102 -28.07 5.75 -11.52
CA GLU A 102 -26.98 4.84 -11.15
C GLU A 102 -26.14 4.41 -12.37
N ALA A 103 -26.78 4.15 -13.52
CA ALA A 103 -26.08 3.75 -14.74
C ALA A 103 -25.06 4.81 -15.23
N SER A 104 -25.37 6.09 -15.03
CA SER A 104 -24.48 7.20 -15.38
C SER A 104 -23.26 7.27 -14.46
N LEU A 105 -23.44 7.01 -13.17
CA LEU A 105 -22.32 6.88 -12.22
C LEU A 105 -21.46 5.67 -12.57
N LEU A 106 -22.08 4.52 -12.81
CA LEU A 106 -21.38 3.28 -13.14
C LEU A 106 -20.54 3.45 -14.42
N ARG A 107 -21.06 4.14 -15.44
CA ARG A 107 -20.30 4.48 -16.65
C ARG A 107 -19.04 5.27 -16.34
N LEU A 108 -19.12 6.31 -15.52
CA LEU A 108 -17.94 7.12 -15.17
C LEU A 108 -16.91 6.30 -14.39
N VAL A 109 -17.36 5.56 -13.37
CA VAL A 109 -16.45 4.73 -12.57
C VAL A 109 -15.79 3.66 -13.43
N SER A 110 -16.55 2.98 -14.30
CA SER A 110 -16.01 1.97 -15.22
C SER A 110 -14.99 2.56 -16.18
N ALA A 111 -15.22 3.76 -16.71
CA ALA A 111 -14.26 4.45 -17.56
C ALA A 111 -12.94 4.74 -16.83
N ILE A 112 -13.00 5.20 -15.57
CA ILE A 112 -11.81 5.44 -14.74
C ILE A 112 -11.03 4.16 -14.49
N LEU A 113 -11.74 3.07 -14.18
CA LEU A 113 -11.13 1.76 -13.95
C LEU A 113 -10.47 1.23 -15.23
N SER A 114 -11.12 1.37 -16.38
CA SER A 114 -10.55 0.97 -17.68
C SER A 114 -9.27 1.75 -17.99
N GLU A 115 -9.29 3.09 -17.87
CA GLU A 115 -8.12 3.94 -18.08
C GLU A 115 -6.97 3.55 -17.13
N THR A 116 -7.28 3.27 -15.87
CA THR A 116 -6.27 2.84 -14.89
C THR A 116 -5.71 1.45 -15.23
N SER A 117 -6.54 0.54 -15.72
CA SER A 117 -6.10 -0.80 -16.16
C SER A 117 -5.11 -0.68 -17.32
N ASP A 118 -5.46 0.12 -18.33
CA ASP A 118 -4.60 0.36 -19.49
C ASP A 118 -3.23 0.95 -19.07
N GLU A 119 -3.23 1.90 -18.12
CA GLU A 119 -1.98 2.45 -17.54
C GLU A 119 -1.15 1.39 -16.80
N TRP A 120 -1.79 0.47 -16.07
CA TRP A 120 -1.08 -0.56 -15.31
C TRP A 120 -0.52 -1.66 -16.21
N GLU A 121 -1.24 -2.03 -17.26
CA GLU A 121 -0.80 -3.00 -18.26
C GLU A 121 0.36 -2.48 -19.12
N THR A 122 0.34 -1.19 -19.47
CA THR A 122 1.41 -0.54 -20.26
C THR A 122 2.56 -0.02 -19.40
N GLY A 123 2.37 0.01 -18.08
CA GLY A 123 3.34 0.49 -17.10
C GLY A 123 4.50 -0.45 -16.85
N LYS A 124 5.35 -0.09 -15.88
CA LYS A 124 6.44 -0.96 -15.44
C LYS A 124 5.89 -2.16 -14.68
N VAL A 125 6.33 -3.37 -15.05
CA VAL A 125 6.04 -4.58 -14.30
C VAL A 125 6.82 -4.56 -12.98
N TYR A 126 6.10 -4.78 -11.89
CA TYR A 126 6.61 -4.63 -10.53
C TYR A 126 6.51 -5.91 -9.69
N LEU A 127 5.82 -6.93 -10.18
CA LEU A 127 5.71 -8.23 -9.54
C LEU A 127 6.11 -9.26 -10.59
N THR A 128 7.23 -9.94 -10.36
CA THR A 128 7.72 -11.00 -11.25
C THR A 128 7.14 -12.30 -10.74
N MET A 129 6.07 -12.77 -11.37
CA MET A 129 5.44 -14.02 -11.00
C MET A 129 6.21 -15.18 -11.65
N PRO A 130 6.25 -16.39 -11.05
CA PRO A 130 6.95 -17.53 -11.64
C PRO A 130 6.52 -17.86 -13.09
N ASN A 131 5.31 -17.45 -13.47
CA ASN A 131 4.73 -17.66 -14.81
C ASN A 131 4.63 -16.37 -15.65
N SER A 132 5.27 -15.26 -15.27
CA SER A 132 5.25 -14.05 -16.11
C SER A 132 6.19 -14.20 -17.32
N PRO A 133 5.78 -13.73 -18.52
CA PRO A 133 6.65 -13.73 -19.71
C PRO A 133 7.98 -13.03 -19.41
N PRO A 134 9.10 -13.48 -20.00
CA PRO A 134 10.39 -12.86 -19.77
C PRO A 134 10.35 -11.37 -20.16
N GLU A 135 10.97 -10.52 -19.36
CA GLU A 135 11.07 -9.09 -19.62
C GLU A 135 11.65 -8.87 -21.02
N ASN A 136 10.91 -8.20 -21.90
CA ASN A 136 11.48 -7.61 -23.11
C ASN A 136 12.43 -6.51 -22.67
N GLY A 137 13.69 -6.89 -22.46
CA GLY A 137 14.79 -6.01 -22.10
C GLY A 137 14.89 -4.86 -23.09
N THR A 138 14.28 -3.73 -22.75
CA THR A 138 14.60 -2.46 -23.40
C THR A 138 16.00 -2.09 -22.94
N GLN A 139 17.00 -2.58 -23.67
CA GLN A 139 18.34 -2.01 -23.68
C GLN A 139 18.19 -0.55 -24.11
N ARG A 140 18.06 0.35 -23.13
CA ARG A 140 18.39 1.75 -23.36
C ARG A 140 19.89 1.79 -23.63
N LYS A 141 20.27 1.75 -24.91
CA LYS A 141 21.64 2.06 -25.33
C LYS A 141 21.98 3.43 -24.76
N ALA A 142 22.91 3.46 -23.82
CA ALA A 142 23.60 4.68 -23.44
C ALA A 142 24.36 5.17 -24.67
N SER A 143 23.75 6.06 -25.45
CA SER A 143 24.46 6.86 -26.45
C SER A 143 25.34 7.86 -25.72
N GLY A 144 26.50 7.40 -25.27
CA GLY A 144 27.60 8.26 -24.86
C GLY A 144 28.14 8.95 -26.11
N VAL A 145 27.67 10.17 -26.37
CA VAL A 145 28.35 11.09 -27.29
C VAL A 145 29.47 11.76 -26.49
N PRO A 146 30.75 11.54 -26.83
CA PRO A 146 31.84 12.23 -26.14
C PRO A 146 31.86 13.69 -26.57
N ARG A 147 31.62 14.62 -25.64
CA ARG A 147 31.93 16.04 -25.88
C ARG A 147 33.45 16.19 -25.88
N GLY A 148 34.00 16.41 -27.08
CA GLY A 148 35.38 16.85 -27.26
C GLY A 148 35.60 18.20 -26.58
N ARG A 149 36.72 18.30 -25.86
CA ARG A 149 37.35 19.57 -25.51
C ARG A 149 37.85 20.23 -26.79
N GLN A 150 37.43 21.47 -27.03
CA GLN A 150 38.31 22.58 -27.39
C GLN A 150 37.83 23.79 -26.60
#